data_AF-A0A135WE89-F1
#
_entry.id   AF-A0A135WE89-F1
#
_cell.length_a   1.000
_cell.length_b   1.000
_cell.length_c   1.000
_cell.angle_alpha   90.00
_cell.angle_beta   90.00
_cell.angle_gamma   90.00
#
_symmetry.space_group_name_H-M   'P 1'
#
loop_
_entity.id
_entity.type
_entity.pdbx_description
1 polymer ?
#
loop_
_entity_poly.entity_id
_entity_poly.type
_entity_poly.pdbx_seq_one_letter_code
_entity_poly.pdbx_strand_id
1 'polypeptide(L)'
;MIGILDIISSKRVNKQAIVTKFLMVSIPLAHLGTYFIDNNQNAQYKAKKCRENIMKGYALTSFPFVAILLFFLWDKFDIPIIPIFTLYCMAIFLFSFFYNSDPSDEERRERLLYEKAITLNALPEYLIYEEQIKIRDTIIEKLKSNLKDPHLNWIENIKLNHYDYYSLPLYFALIGYHKEIENSNENKSLYLKLKSEYSLEVQKAKVPLHEKIKQEKQKKIGKKL
;
A
#
# COMPACT_ATOMS: atom_id res chain seq x y z
N MET A 1 -29.81 -6.94 13.38
CA MET A 1 -29.30 -6.58 12.04
C MET A 1 -27.92 -7.21 11.88
N ILE A 2 -27.73 -8.02 10.83
CA ILE A 2 -26.43 -8.60 10.47
C ILE A 2 -25.94 -7.83 9.25
N GLY A 3 -24.76 -7.24 9.31
CA GLY A 3 -24.17 -6.47 8.22
C GLY A 3 -22.65 -6.59 8.17
N ILE A 4 -22.05 -6.35 7.01
CA ILE A 4 -20.60 -6.26 6.85
C ILE A 4 -20.22 -4.78 6.78
N LEU A 5 -19.26 -4.37 7.61
CA LEU A 5 -18.70 -3.03 7.63
C LEU A 5 -17.28 -3.07 7.08
N ASP A 6 -17.04 -2.30 6.02
CA ASP A 6 -15.73 -2.18 5.38
C ASP A 6 -15.07 -0.86 5.81
N ILE A 7 -13.97 -0.97 6.56
CA ILE A 7 -13.17 0.17 6.98
C ILE A 7 -11.98 0.31 6.05
N ILE A 8 -12.02 1.35 5.21
CA ILE A 8 -10.98 1.66 4.24
C ILE A 8 -9.90 2.51 4.92
N SER A 9 -8.63 2.14 4.70
CA SER A 9 -7.46 2.90 5.15
C SER A 9 -7.38 4.26 4.44
N SER A 10 -6.89 5.28 5.15
CA SER A 10 -6.52 6.58 4.58
C SER A 10 -5.48 6.44 3.46
N LYS A 11 -4.69 5.36 3.47
CA LYS A 11 -3.63 5.06 2.49
C LYS A 11 -4.18 4.57 1.14
N ARG A 12 -5.17 5.24 0.56
CA ARG A 12 -5.70 4.90 -0.77
C ARG A 12 -4.83 5.53 -1.86
N VAL A 13 -4.41 4.73 -2.84
CA VAL A 13 -3.67 5.21 -4.03
C VAL A 13 -4.29 4.56 -5.26
N ASN A 14 -4.63 5.35 -6.29
CA ASN A 14 -5.13 4.87 -7.60
C ASN A 14 -6.21 3.77 -7.54
N LYS A 15 -7.26 4.02 -6.74
CA LYS A 15 -8.39 3.09 -6.49
C LYS A 15 -8.01 1.77 -5.79
N GLN A 16 -6.78 1.61 -5.34
CA GLN A 16 -6.33 0.48 -4.52
C GLN A 16 -6.15 0.91 -3.06
N ALA A 17 -6.58 0.08 -2.11
CA ALA A 17 -6.51 0.41 -0.68
C ALA A 17 -6.50 -0.84 0.21
N ILE A 18 -5.98 -0.68 1.42
CA ILE A 18 -6.15 -1.65 2.50
C ILE A 18 -7.53 -1.43 3.13
N VAL A 19 -8.31 -2.50 3.20
CA VAL A 19 -9.67 -2.54 3.75
C VAL A 19 -9.75 -3.59 4.83
N THR A 20 -10.23 -3.20 6.01
CA THR A 20 -10.53 -4.13 7.10
C THR A 20 -12.02 -4.38 7.15
N LYS A 21 -12.42 -5.64 7.06
CA LYS A 21 -13.82 -6.06 7.09
C LYS A 21 -14.22 -6.48 8.48
N PHE A 22 -15.40 -6.05 8.91
CA PHE A 22 -16.01 -6.42 10.17
C PHE A 22 -17.40 -6.99 9.97
N LEU A 23 -17.75 -7.98 10.78
CA LEU A 23 -19.11 -8.48 10.90
C LEU A 23 -19.79 -7.76 12.06
N MET A 24 -20.92 -7.11 11.78
CA MET A 24 -21.79 -6.51 12.76
C MET A 24 -22.99 -7.43 12.99
N VAL A 25 -23.02 -8.13 14.12
CA VAL A 25 -24.20 -8.85 14.62
C VAL A 25 -24.60 -8.14 15.92
N SER A 26 -25.47 -7.14 15.82
CA SER A 26 -26.05 -6.39 16.96
C SER A 26 -25.11 -5.67 17.94
N ILE A 27 -23.78 -5.77 17.78
CA ILE A 27 -22.67 -5.23 18.62
C ILE A 27 -22.27 -6.26 19.70
N PRO A 28 -20.99 -6.71 19.78
CA PRO A 28 -19.76 -6.12 19.22
C PRO A 28 -19.35 -6.60 17.81
N LEU A 29 -18.52 -5.78 17.13
CA LEU A 29 -17.93 -6.11 15.83
C LEU A 29 -16.92 -7.26 15.94
N ALA A 30 -17.07 -8.27 15.10
CA ALA A 30 -16.04 -9.29 14.89
C ALA A 30 -15.16 -8.91 13.69
N HIS A 31 -13.85 -8.82 13.90
CA HIS A 31 -12.88 -8.63 12.81
C HIS A 31 -12.87 -9.88 11.92
N LEU A 32 -13.24 -9.73 10.65
CA LEU A 32 -13.26 -10.83 9.68
C LEU A 32 -11.90 -11.00 8.98
N GLY A 33 -11.18 -9.90 8.78
CA GLY A 33 -9.90 -9.89 8.09
C GLY A 33 -9.52 -8.53 7.55
N THR A 34 -8.27 -8.42 7.11
CA THR A 34 -7.74 -7.25 6.41
C THR A 34 -7.30 -7.68 5.02
N TYR A 35 -7.69 -6.90 4.02
CA TYR A 35 -7.51 -7.21 2.62
C TYR A 35 -6.94 -5.98 1.91
N PHE A 36 -6.09 -6.21 0.94
CA PHE A 36 -5.72 -5.19 -0.04
C PHE A 36 -6.66 -5.36 -1.24
N ILE A 37 -7.48 -4.34 -1.52
CA ILE A 37 -8.47 -4.36 -2.60
C ILE A 37 -7.93 -3.56 -3.78
N ASP A 38 -7.86 -4.20 -4.94
CA ASP A 38 -7.63 -3.55 -6.23
C ASP A 38 -8.96 -3.45 -7.00
N ASN A 39 -9.56 -2.27 -6.98
CA ASN A 39 -10.81 -2.01 -7.71
C ASN A 39 -10.61 -1.87 -9.23
N ASN A 40 -9.38 -1.75 -9.73
CA ASN A 40 -9.15 -1.70 -11.18
C ASN A 40 -9.23 -3.11 -11.78
N GLN A 41 -8.80 -4.12 -11.03
CA GLN A 41 -8.79 -5.52 -11.48
C GLN A 41 -9.88 -6.38 -10.80
N ASN A 42 -10.71 -5.78 -9.94
CA ASN A 42 -11.65 -6.49 -9.07
C ASN A 42 -10.98 -7.64 -8.28
N ALA A 43 -9.75 -7.41 -7.84
CA ALA A 43 -8.95 -8.39 -7.13
C ALA A 43 -8.87 -8.07 -5.62
N GLN A 44 -8.78 -9.11 -4.80
CA GLN A 44 -8.60 -9.00 -3.36
C GLN A 44 -7.43 -9.89 -2.92
N TYR A 45 -6.50 -9.29 -2.18
CA TYR A 45 -5.34 -9.98 -1.63
C TYR A 45 -5.42 -9.93 -0.11
N LYS A 46 -5.08 -11.01 0.58
CA LYS A 46 -5.01 -10.97 2.04
C LYS A 46 -3.87 -10.08 2.51
N ALA A 47 -4.16 -9.18 3.44
CA ALA A 47 -3.21 -8.22 3.97
C ALA A 47 -2.94 -8.47 5.45
N LYS A 48 -1.75 -8.07 5.92
CA LYS A 48 -1.42 -8.05 7.34
C LYS A 48 -2.43 -7.18 8.09
N LYS A 49 -2.67 -7.51 9.37
CA LYS A 49 -3.62 -6.76 10.20
C LYS A 49 -3.22 -5.28 10.26
N CYS A 50 -4.05 -4.43 9.71
CA CYS A 50 -3.88 -2.98 9.78
C CYS A 50 -4.49 -2.47 11.09
N ARG A 51 -3.65 -2.28 12.11
CA ARG A 51 -4.08 -1.84 13.45
C ARG A 51 -4.87 -0.53 13.40
N GLU A 52 -4.46 0.41 12.55
CA GLU A 52 -5.13 1.70 12.34
C GLU A 52 -6.59 1.48 11.91
N ASN A 53 -6.82 0.69 10.86
CA ASN A 53 -8.17 0.36 10.40
C ASN A 53 -8.97 -0.42 11.45
N ILE A 54 -8.31 -1.30 12.22
CA ILE A 54 -8.98 -2.08 13.26
C ILE A 54 -9.49 -1.15 14.37
N MET A 55 -8.61 -0.28 14.89
CA MET A 55 -8.97 0.71 15.90
C MET A 55 -10.02 1.67 15.37
N LYS A 56 -9.92 2.09 14.11
CA LYS A 56 -10.91 2.95 13.47
C LYS A 56 -12.28 2.27 13.38
N GLY A 57 -12.32 0.99 13.03
CA GLY A 57 -13.56 0.22 13.03
C GLY A 57 -14.21 0.15 14.41
N TYR A 58 -13.43 -0.22 15.43
CA TYR A 58 -13.93 -0.25 16.81
C TYR A 58 -14.35 1.13 17.32
N ALA A 59 -13.59 2.18 17.03
CA ALA A 59 -13.96 3.54 17.38
C ALA A 59 -15.30 3.92 16.74
N LEU A 60 -15.47 3.70 15.44
CA LEU A 60 -16.67 4.10 14.72
C LEU A 60 -17.92 3.31 15.12
N THR A 61 -17.81 2.12 15.70
CA THR A 61 -18.98 1.32 16.06
C THR A 61 -19.22 1.16 17.55
N SER A 62 -18.16 1.03 18.34
CA SER A 62 -18.29 0.86 19.79
C SER A 62 -18.64 2.20 20.44
N PHE A 63 -18.11 3.32 19.94
CA PHE A 63 -18.40 4.64 20.52
C PHE A 63 -19.88 5.03 20.36
N PRO A 64 -20.51 4.98 19.16
CA PRO A 64 -21.93 5.30 19.04
C PRO A 64 -22.83 4.37 19.86
N PHE A 65 -22.43 3.10 20.00
CA PHE A 65 -23.16 2.16 20.83
C PHE A 65 -23.18 2.56 22.31
N VAL A 66 -22.03 2.93 22.86
CA VAL A 66 -21.92 3.43 24.24
C VAL A 66 -22.74 4.70 24.41
N ALA A 67 -22.72 5.61 23.43
CA ALA A 67 -23.53 6.83 23.48
C ALA A 67 -25.04 6.52 23.50
N ILE A 68 -25.50 5.58 22.67
CA ILE A 68 -26.91 5.12 22.67
C ILE A 68 -27.27 4.47 24.01
N LEU A 69 -26.41 3.60 24.54
CA LEU A 69 -26.61 2.98 25.86
C LEU A 69 -26.73 4.02 26.97
N LEU A 70 -25.84 5.02 27.00
CA LEU A 70 -25.87 6.10 27.98
C LEU A 70 -27.13 6.95 27.84
N PHE A 71 -27.61 7.19 26.63
CA PHE A 71 -28.87 7.89 26.39
C PHE A 71 -30.07 7.14 26.97
N PHE A 72 -30.14 5.81 26.80
CA PHE A 72 -31.21 4.99 27.41
C PHE A 72 -31.11 4.89 28.94
N LEU A 73 -29.94 5.11 29.51
CA LEU A 73 -29.70 5.07 30.95
C LEU A 73 -29.86 6.44 31.62
N TRP A 74 -30.12 7.52 30.85
CA TRP A 74 -30.25 8.89 31.38
C TRP A 74 -31.28 8.97 32.50
N ASP A 75 -32.51 8.51 32.28
CA ASP A 75 -33.59 8.64 33.27
C ASP A 75 -33.30 7.88 34.58
N LYS A 76 -32.30 6.98 34.60
CA LYS A 76 -31.94 6.16 35.77
C LYS A 76 -30.75 6.69 36.55
N PHE A 77 -29.91 7.52 35.94
CA PHE A 77 -28.70 8.01 36.56
C PHE A 77 -28.62 9.51 36.25
N ASP A 78 -28.63 10.38 37.27
CA ASP A 78 -28.51 11.86 37.21
C ASP A 78 -27.14 12.32 36.63
N ILE A 79 -26.79 11.78 35.47
CA ILE A 79 -25.53 11.98 34.79
C ILE A 79 -25.74 13.11 33.78
N PRO A 80 -24.92 14.18 33.80
CA PRO A 80 -25.04 15.25 32.84
C PRO A 80 -24.58 14.77 31.45
N ILE A 81 -25.54 14.47 30.58
CA ILE A 81 -25.30 13.88 29.25
C ILE A 81 -24.58 14.85 28.30
N ILE A 82 -24.87 16.15 28.38
CA ILE A 82 -24.29 17.15 27.48
C ILE A 82 -22.75 17.22 27.60
N PRO A 83 -22.14 17.34 28.80
CA PRO A 83 -20.69 17.24 28.95
C PRO A 83 -20.09 15.93 28.43
N ILE A 84 -20.74 14.79 28.68
CA ILE A 84 -20.26 13.48 28.23
C ILE A 84 -20.30 13.37 26.71
N PHE A 85 -21.40 13.80 26.09
CA PHE A 85 -21.54 13.85 24.65
C PHE A 85 -20.53 14.81 24.00
N THR A 86 -20.21 15.92 24.66
CA THR A 86 -19.21 16.87 24.18
C THR A 86 -17.79 16.27 24.24
N LEU A 87 -17.42 15.66 25.37
CA LEU A 87 -16.16 14.93 25.51
C LEU A 87 -16.05 13.78 24.51
N TYR A 88 -17.17 13.10 24.25
CA TYR A 88 -17.30 12.04 23.26
C TYR A 88 -17.02 12.52 21.83
N CYS A 89 -17.67 13.61 21.39
CA CYS A 89 -17.43 14.21 20.08
C CYS A 89 -15.97 14.66 19.94
N MET A 90 -15.39 15.22 21.00
CA MET A 90 -13.99 15.63 21.03
C MET A 90 -13.05 14.42 20.91
N ALA A 91 -13.33 13.31 21.59
CA ALA A 91 -12.53 12.08 21.50
C ALA A 91 -12.55 11.48 20.09
N ILE A 92 -13.71 11.45 19.42
CA ILE A 92 -13.83 10.99 18.03
C ILE A 92 -13.08 11.92 17.07
N PHE A 93 -13.18 13.23 17.28
CA PHE A 93 -12.49 14.21 16.45
C PHE A 93 -10.97 14.08 16.58
N LEU A 94 -10.45 13.99 17.81
CA LEU A 94 -9.03 13.77 18.09
C LEU A 94 -8.57 12.43 17.50
N PHE A 95 -9.33 11.35 17.70
CA PHE A 95 -9.02 10.05 17.11
C PHE A 95 -8.95 10.13 15.59
N SER A 96 -9.92 10.78 14.95
CA SER A 96 -9.95 10.96 13.49
C SER A 96 -8.79 11.82 12.97
N PHE A 97 -8.36 12.82 13.75
CA PHE A 97 -7.24 13.69 13.42
C PHE A 97 -5.89 12.95 13.51
N PHE A 98 -5.67 12.15 14.55
CA PHE A 98 -4.40 11.44 14.73
C PHE A 98 -4.27 10.16 13.89
N TYR A 99 -5.38 9.48 13.56
CA TYR A 99 -5.34 8.17 12.89
C TYR A 99 -5.62 8.21 11.38
N ASN A 100 -6.00 9.35 10.79
CA ASN A 100 -6.03 9.51 9.34
C ASN A 100 -4.69 10.09 8.84
N SER A 101 -3.59 9.40 9.09
CA SER A 101 -2.32 9.78 8.48
C SER A 101 -2.36 9.40 7.00
N ASP A 102 -2.17 10.39 6.14
CA ASP A 102 -1.92 10.16 4.72
C ASP A 102 -0.61 9.37 4.54
N PRO A 103 -0.50 8.56 3.48
CA PRO A 103 0.75 7.87 3.18
C PRO A 103 1.85 8.92 2.97
N SER A 104 3.05 8.66 3.49
CA SER A 104 4.18 9.58 3.30
C SER A 104 4.50 9.74 1.80
N ASP A 105 5.11 10.85 1.42
CA ASP A 105 5.51 11.07 0.02
C ASP A 105 6.43 9.96 -0.50
N GLU A 106 7.28 9.41 0.36
CA GLU A 106 8.14 8.28 0.01
C GLU A 106 7.33 7.00 -0.21
N GLU A 107 6.43 6.66 0.72
CA GLU A 107 5.53 5.50 0.60
C GLU A 107 4.71 5.60 -0.69
N ARG A 108 4.13 6.77 -0.95
CA ARG A 108 3.33 7.03 -2.15
C ARG A 108 4.15 6.86 -3.43
N ARG A 109 5.38 7.37 -3.47
CA ARG A 109 6.28 7.20 -4.64
C ARG A 109 6.61 5.73 -4.87
N GLU A 110 6.93 5.00 -3.81
CA GLU A 110 7.26 3.58 -3.89
C GLU A 110 6.08 2.74 -4.40
N ARG A 111 4.87 2.99 -3.87
CA ARG A 111 3.65 2.33 -4.33
C ARG A 111 3.38 2.58 -5.81
N LEU A 112 3.63 3.78 -6.31
CA LEU A 112 3.52 4.09 -7.74
C LEU A 112 4.55 3.35 -8.60
N LEU A 113 5.74 3.02 -8.06
CA LEU A 113 6.71 2.17 -8.76
C LEU A 113 6.18 0.74 -8.89
N TYR A 114 5.65 0.17 -7.81
CA TYR A 114 5.02 -1.16 -7.86
C TYR A 114 3.84 -1.19 -8.82
N GLU A 115 2.99 -0.16 -8.81
CA GLU A 115 1.88 -0.05 -9.76
C GLU A 115 2.36 -0.06 -11.22
N LYS A 116 3.44 0.66 -11.52
CA LYS A 116 4.00 0.66 -12.87
C LYS A 116 4.66 -0.65 -13.25
N ALA A 117 5.26 -1.35 -12.29
CA ALA A 117 5.95 -2.62 -12.52
C ALA A 117 5.00 -3.79 -12.74
N ILE A 118 3.99 -3.93 -11.86
CA ILE A 118 3.14 -5.11 -11.78
C ILE A 118 1.66 -4.79 -11.67
N THR A 119 1.23 -3.54 -11.94
CA THR A 119 -0.17 -3.05 -11.87
C THR A 119 -0.79 -3.03 -10.47
N LEU A 120 -0.15 -3.68 -9.49
CA LEU A 120 -0.52 -3.70 -8.09
C LEU A 120 0.34 -2.68 -7.31
N ASN A 121 -0.28 -1.77 -6.57
CA ASN A 121 0.41 -0.75 -5.77
C ASN A 121 0.52 -1.12 -4.28
N ALA A 122 0.26 -2.38 -3.95
CA ALA A 122 0.54 -2.94 -2.63
C ALA A 122 2.05 -3.06 -2.42
N LEU A 123 2.55 -2.48 -1.32
CA LEU A 123 3.89 -2.80 -0.86
C LEU A 123 3.92 -4.25 -0.37
N PRO A 124 5.03 -5.00 -0.58
CA PRO A 124 5.16 -6.37 -0.11
C PRO A 124 4.86 -6.53 1.39
N GLU A 125 5.28 -5.56 2.21
CA GLU A 125 5.08 -5.54 3.66
C GLU A 125 3.61 -5.49 4.09
N TYR A 126 2.69 -5.07 3.21
CA TYR A 126 1.25 -5.02 3.51
C TYR A 126 0.58 -6.37 3.39
N LEU A 127 1.18 -7.30 2.66
CA LEU A 127 0.57 -8.58 2.32
C LEU A 127 1.00 -9.65 3.30
N ILE A 128 0.16 -10.67 3.48
CA ILE A 128 0.55 -11.85 4.26
C ILE A 128 1.57 -12.68 3.46
N TYR A 129 2.34 -13.51 4.16
CA TYR A 129 3.44 -14.29 3.58
C TYR A 129 3.01 -15.13 2.37
N GLU A 130 1.83 -15.74 2.44
CA GLU A 130 1.27 -16.57 1.37
C GLU A 130 0.99 -15.77 0.09
N GLU A 131 0.46 -14.54 0.24
CA GLU A 131 0.22 -13.64 -0.90
C GLU A 131 1.52 -13.08 -1.46
N GLN A 132 2.51 -12.82 -0.60
CA GLN A 132 3.84 -12.40 -1.03
C GLN A 132 4.48 -13.46 -1.94
N ILE A 133 4.44 -14.73 -1.53
CA ILE A 133 4.94 -15.86 -2.34
C ILE A 133 4.19 -15.95 -3.66
N LYS A 134 2.85 -15.95 -3.60
CA LYS A 134 2.00 -16.08 -4.80
C LYS A 134 2.29 -15.00 -5.83
N ILE A 135 2.43 -13.74 -5.39
CA ILE A 135 2.74 -12.63 -6.28
C ILE A 135 4.18 -12.73 -6.80
N ARG A 136 5.16 -13.05 -5.95
CA ARG A 136 6.54 -13.30 -6.36
C ARG A 136 6.60 -14.33 -7.49
N ASP A 137 5.95 -15.48 -7.30
CA ASP A 137 5.98 -16.57 -8.27
C ASP A 137 5.29 -16.18 -9.58
N THR A 138 4.20 -15.40 -9.50
CA THR A 138 3.54 -14.81 -10.68
C THR A 138 4.48 -13.87 -11.44
N ILE A 139 5.29 -13.06 -10.73
CA ILE A 139 6.28 -12.17 -11.34
C ILE A 139 7.40 -12.98 -12.00
N ILE A 140 7.86 -14.07 -11.37
CA ILE A 140 8.87 -14.98 -11.93
C ILE A 140 8.38 -15.58 -13.24
N GLU A 141 7.17 -16.12 -13.28
CA GLU A 141 6.61 -16.73 -14.49
C GLU A 141 6.43 -15.70 -15.61
N LYS A 142 5.98 -14.48 -15.27
CA LYS A 142 5.91 -13.37 -16.23
C LYS A 142 7.30 -13.00 -16.78
N LEU A 143 8.31 -12.99 -15.92
CA LEU A 143 9.69 -12.66 -16.31
C LEU A 143 10.29 -13.74 -17.22
N LYS A 144 10.15 -15.03 -16.87
CA LYS A 144 10.56 -16.16 -17.70
C LYS A 144 9.88 -16.12 -19.07
N SER A 145 8.58 -15.86 -19.10
CA SER A 145 7.82 -15.73 -20.35
C SER A 145 8.31 -14.55 -21.21
N ASN A 146 8.61 -13.41 -20.60
CA ASN A 146 9.10 -12.23 -21.32
C ASN A 146 10.50 -12.44 -21.90
N LEU A 147 11.38 -13.13 -21.16
CA LEU A 147 12.76 -13.41 -21.57
C LEU A 147 12.91 -14.69 -22.40
N LYS A 148 11.84 -15.49 -22.51
CA LYS A 148 11.84 -16.82 -23.15
C LYS A 148 12.89 -17.77 -22.56
N ASP A 149 13.15 -17.65 -21.26
CA ASP A 149 14.11 -18.48 -20.54
C ASP A 149 13.41 -19.21 -19.38
N PRO A 150 13.14 -20.52 -19.51
CA PRO A 150 12.50 -21.31 -18.46
C PRO A 150 13.42 -21.59 -17.25
N HIS A 151 14.75 -21.50 -17.44
CA HIS A 151 15.76 -21.80 -16.43
C HIS A 151 16.38 -20.53 -15.81
N LEU A 152 15.71 -19.40 -16.00
CA LEU A 152 16.17 -18.08 -15.55
C LEU A 152 16.58 -18.05 -14.07
N ASN A 153 17.87 -17.80 -13.82
CA ASN A 153 18.37 -17.48 -12.49
C ASN A 153 18.25 -15.97 -12.22
N TRP A 154 17.04 -15.53 -11.89
CA TRP A 154 16.73 -14.11 -11.78
C TRP A 154 17.56 -13.39 -10.69
N ILE A 155 17.93 -14.05 -9.60
CA ILE A 155 18.72 -13.43 -8.52
C ILE A 155 20.16 -13.17 -8.97
N GLU A 156 20.73 -14.09 -9.73
CA GLU A 156 22.08 -13.94 -10.31
C GLU A 156 22.10 -12.83 -11.34
N ASN A 157 21.06 -12.72 -12.17
CA ASN A 157 20.92 -11.61 -13.11
C ASN A 157 20.90 -10.24 -12.41
N ILE A 158 20.24 -10.13 -11.26
CA ILE A 158 20.28 -8.89 -10.47
C ILE A 158 21.70 -8.63 -9.95
N LYS A 159 22.38 -9.64 -9.41
CA LYS A 159 23.74 -9.51 -8.86
C LYS A 159 24.76 -9.08 -9.93
N LEU A 160 24.66 -9.65 -11.13
CA LEU A 160 25.55 -9.38 -12.26
C LEU A 160 25.11 -8.17 -13.11
N ASN A 161 23.98 -7.53 -12.80
CA ASN A 161 23.37 -6.46 -13.62
C ASN A 161 23.01 -6.90 -15.04
N HIS A 162 22.64 -8.17 -15.20
CA HIS A 162 22.17 -8.75 -16.45
C HIS A 162 20.66 -8.58 -16.59
N TYR A 163 20.22 -7.32 -16.67
CA TYR A 163 18.85 -6.96 -16.95
C TYR A 163 18.80 -5.71 -17.83
N ASP A 164 17.78 -5.64 -18.67
CA ASP A 164 17.56 -4.50 -19.56
C ASP A 164 16.52 -3.53 -18.98
N TYR A 165 16.31 -2.41 -19.69
CA TYR A 165 15.32 -1.41 -19.31
C TYR A 165 13.90 -1.96 -19.19
N TYR A 166 13.54 -2.93 -20.04
CA TYR A 166 12.18 -3.48 -20.11
C TYR A 166 11.88 -4.47 -18.99
N SER A 167 12.90 -5.23 -18.53
CA SER A 167 12.81 -6.20 -17.45
C SER A 167 13.06 -5.59 -16.08
N LEU A 168 13.76 -4.45 -16.00
CA LEU A 168 14.03 -3.71 -14.76
C LEU A 168 12.79 -3.53 -13.84
N PRO A 169 11.59 -3.13 -14.33
CA PRO A 169 10.42 -3.02 -13.47
C PRO A 169 10.04 -4.34 -12.79
N LEU A 170 10.12 -5.45 -13.53
CA LEU A 170 9.79 -6.78 -13.00
C LEU A 170 10.85 -7.25 -12.00
N TYR A 171 12.13 -7.03 -12.28
CA TYR A 171 13.21 -7.31 -11.33
C TYR A 171 13.07 -6.49 -10.05
N PHE A 172 12.75 -5.19 -10.16
CA PHE A 172 12.47 -4.32 -9.02
C PHE A 172 11.34 -4.88 -8.14
N ALA A 173 10.19 -5.22 -8.74
CA ALA A 173 9.08 -5.79 -8.00
C ALA A 173 9.47 -7.13 -7.38
N LEU A 174 10.14 -8.00 -8.14
CA LEU A 174 10.55 -9.33 -7.71
C LEU A 174 11.47 -9.30 -6.50
N ILE A 175 12.53 -8.48 -6.52
CA ILE A 175 13.43 -8.33 -5.38
C ILE A 175 12.72 -7.68 -4.18
N GLY A 176 11.73 -6.81 -4.43
CA GLY A 176 10.92 -6.18 -3.40
C GLY A 176 10.14 -7.21 -2.58
N TYR A 177 9.47 -8.14 -3.26
CA TYR A 177 8.78 -9.26 -2.61
C TYR A 177 9.76 -10.25 -1.97
N HIS A 178 10.86 -10.58 -2.66
CA HIS A 178 11.86 -11.51 -2.12
C HIS A 178 12.55 -10.98 -0.86
N LYS A 179 12.86 -9.67 -0.78
CA LYS A 179 13.41 -9.02 0.42
C LYS A 179 12.51 -9.17 1.64
N GLU A 180 11.19 -9.11 1.45
CA GLU A 180 10.23 -9.23 2.55
C GLU A 180 10.06 -10.70 3.00
N ILE A 181 10.13 -11.65 2.07
CA ILE A 181 10.07 -13.09 2.35
C ILE A 181 11.37 -13.57 3.01
N GLU A 182 12.51 -13.16 2.45
CA GLU A 182 13.87 -13.51 2.90
C GLU A 182 14.59 -12.24 3.33
N ASN A 183 14.40 -11.88 4.60
CA ASN A 183 14.88 -10.65 5.21
C ASN A 183 16.39 -10.67 5.49
N SER A 184 17.21 -10.66 4.44
CA SER A 184 18.66 -10.59 4.50
C SER A 184 19.18 -9.18 4.17
N ASN A 185 20.38 -8.84 4.66
CA ASN A 185 21.02 -7.56 4.33
C ASN A 185 21.40 -7.47 2.84
N GLU A 186 21.71 -8.61 2.23
CA GLU A 186 21.98 -8.69 0.80
C GLU A 186 20.72 -8.37 -0.02
N ASN A 187 19.57 -8.95 0.31
CA ASN A 187 18.32 -8.67 -0.39
C ASN A 187 17.89 -7.21 -0.21
N LYS A 188 18.15 -6.61 0.96
CA LYS A 188 17.92 -5.17 1.18
C LYS A 188 18.80 -4.30 0.30
N SER A 189 20.08 -4.63 0.14
CA SER A 189 20.99 -3.84 -0.68
C SER A 189 20.64 -3.93 -2.18
N LEU A 190 20.31 -5.14 -2.66
CA LEU A 190 19.82 -5.36 -4.02
C LEU A 190 18.51 -4.61 -4.28
N TYR A 191 17.58 -4.63 -3.31
CA TYR A 191 16.33 -3.87 -3.39
C TYR A 191 16.57 -2.37 -3.53
N LEU A 192 17.40 -1.79 -2.65
CA LEU A 192 17.69 -0.35 -2.67
C LEU A 192 18.36 0.09 -3.98
N LYS A 193 19.26 -0.75 -4.51
CA LYS A 193 19.89 -0.54 -5.81
C LYS A 193 18.83 -0.48 -6.93
N LEU A 194 18.00 -1.50 -7.05
CA LEU A 194 16.96 -1.56 -8.09
C LEU A 194 15.90 -0.48 -7.92
N LYS A 195 15.53 -0.13 -6.67
CA LYS A 195 14.62 0.99 -6.36
C LYS A 195 15.19 2.30 -6.91
N SER A 196 16.48 2.56 -6.69
CA SER A 196 17.15 3.76 -7.18
C SER A 196 17.19 3.81 -8.70
N GLU A 197 17.67 2.74 -9.34
CA GLU A 197 17.77 2.65 -10.80
C GLU A 197 16.40 2.82 -11.48
N TYR A 198 15.38 2.10 -11.00
CA TYR A 198 14.05 2.18 -11.57
C TYR A 198 13.38 3.54 -11.33
N SER A 199 13.60 4.15 -10.16
CA SER A 199 13.12 5.51 -9.88
C SER A 199 13.67 6.54 -10.86
N LEU A 200 14.97 6.45 -11.17
CA LEU A 200 15.63 7.33 -12.14
C LEU A 200 15.06 7.13 -13.54
N GLU A 201 14.85 5.89 -13.96
CA GLU A 201 14.25 5.58 -15.26
C GLU A 201 12.83 6.12 -15.40
N VAL A 202 12.01 5.99 -14.35
CA VAL A 202 10.66 6.56 -14.32
C VAL A 202 10.68 8.10 -14.38
N GLN A 203 11.67 8.75 -13.78
CA GLN A 203 11.85 10.21 -13.88
C GLN A 203 12.28 10.63 -15.28
N LYS A 204 13.25 9.93 -15.90
CA LYS A 204 13.71 10.20 -17.28
C LYS A 204 12.61 10.05 -18.32
N ALA A 205 11.65 9.16 -18.09
CA ALA A 205 10.49 8.95 -18.95
C ALA A 205 9.42 10.05 -18.81
N LYS A 206 9.38 10.77 -17.68
CA LYS A 206 8.45 11.89 -17.45
C LYS A 206 8.90 13.21 -18.07
N VAL A 207 10.18 13.35 -18.45
CA VAL A 207 10.68 14.55 -19.14
C VAL A 207 10.15 14.54 -20.58
N PRO A 208 9.30 15.50 -20.98
CA PRO A 208 8.75 15.55 -22.33
C PRO A 208 9.86 15.68 -23.37
N LEU A 209 9.71 14.99 -24.51
CA LEU A 209 10.69 14.92 -25.60
C LEU A 209 11.18 16.33 -26.05
N HIS A 210 10.29 17.31 -25.99
CA HIS A 210 10.56 18.73 -26.27
C HIS A 210 11.67 19.33 -25.36
N GLU A 211 11.73 18.97 -24.08
CA GLU A 211 12.74 19.49 -23.15
C GLU A 211 14.10 18.81 -23.34
N LYS A 212 14.11 17.50 -23.68
CA LYS A 212 15.34 16.79 -24.06
C LYS A 212 15.99 17.41 -25.30
N ILE A 213 15.20 17.75 -26.32
CA ILE A 213 15.69 18.41 -27.55
C ILE A 213 16.23 19.82 -27.24
N LYS A 214 15.61 20.56 -26.33
CA LYS A 214 16.05 21.92 -25.94
C LYS A 214 17.39 21.89 -25.19
N GLN A 215 17.57 20.92 -24.29
CA GLN A 215 18.83 20.72 -23.54
C GLN A 215 19.99 20.22 -24.42
N GLU A 216 19.72 19.34 -25.39
CA GLU A 216 20.74 18.90 -26.36
C GLU A 216 21.18 20.02 -27.30
N LYS A 217 20.24 20.88 -27.74
CA LYS A 217 20.59 22.07 -28.55
C LYS A 217 21.46 23.05 -27.78
N GLN A 218 21.16 23.31 -26.50
CA GLN A 218 21.97 24.20 -25.66
C GLN A 218 23.38 23.64 -25.39
N LYS A 219 23.53 22.32 -25.17
CA LYS A 219 24.85 21.68 -25.01
C LYS A 219 25.71 21.72 -26.28
N LYS A 220 25.11 21.69 -27.48
CA LYS A 220 25.85 21.82 -28.75
C LYS A 220 26.31 23.24 -29.03
N ILE A 221 25.58 24.25 -28.55
CA ILE A 221 25.93 25.67 -28.72
C ILE A 221 27.08 26.04 -27.77
N GLY A 222 27.08 25.54 -26.53
CA GLY A 222 28.14 25.80 -25.55
C GLY A 222 29.47 25.06 -25.79
N LYS A 223 29.56 24.17 -26.79
CA LYS A 223 30.82 23.50 -27.20
C LYS A 223 31.46 24.10 -28.46
N LYS A 224 30.83 25.13 -29.05
CA LYS A 224 31.32 25.84 -30.24
C LYS A 224 31.85 27.25 -29.93
N LEU A 225 31.93 27.61 -28.65
CA LEU A 225 32.64 28.77 -28.12
C LEU A 225 33.88 28.25 -27.38
#